data_AF-A0A2X0LJ43-F1
#
_entry.id   AF-A0A2X0LJ43-F1
#
_cell.length_a   1.000
_cell.length_b   1.000
_cell.length_c   1.000
_cell.angle_alpha   90.00
_cell.angle_beta   90.00
_cell.angle_gamma   90.00
#
_symmetry.space_group_name_H-M   'P 1'
#
loop_
_entity.id
_entity.type
_entity.pdbx_description
1 polymer ?
#
loop_
_entity_poly.entity_id
_entity_poly.type
_entity_poly.pdbx_seq_one_letter_code
_entity_poly.pdbx_strand_id
1 'polypeptide(L)'
;MPLQAIAGPHLPLSRPALDRSERMSSLQGWFETDDRDTRLALQVLNSYGITRDVELAFVNITHLAPHPDLTPRILQQLHQRAISRLAAEPIAGLSLVEQFLDDAPEHAELPGPSSRTISSTIPDLDELLQGGWKRSELIEIAGPRASGRHLLLLHAMLHDLAVNPTHRALYVHSGTLDVQRCLRVLMSIIEGLRSRGASFTREEDGAQVDTQEFAVDILRRLSVAQPTLSPQQALEHVETELGRTDIDESLALSCIVIDPIDALLGGKILSDKSAKGYAMMATFMGRLKEIASSAKDRPVVFFINSGSAPSSYTNSASGVSRVSIFPTIPPPPSAPPPPALRPSLGTTFTYLTDMTLWFTRADHIWTSIGSSTTPIKTRFVIELVRSRRGESGGWTMFQSPDGISLLPEE
;
A
#
# COMPACT_ATOMS: atom_id res chain seq x y z
N MET A 1 29.05 40.80 -19.72
CA MET A 1 28.13 41.45 -18.76
C MET A 1 27.54 40.35 -17.88
N PRO A 2 27.80 40.34 -16.57
CA PRO A 2 27.18 39.37 -15.68
C PRO A 2 25.77 39.86 -15.32
N LEU A 3 24.78 38.98 -15.48
CA LEU A 3 23.39 39.21 -15.06
C LEU A 3 23.34 39.21 -13.53
N GLN A 4 23.15 40.39 -12.93
CA GLN A 4 22.77 40.54 -11.53
C GLN A 4 21.32 40.11 -11.35
N ALA A 5 21.08 39.05 -10.57
CA ALA A 5 19.76 38.69 -10.09
C ALA A 5 19.34 39.69 -8.99
N ILE A 6 18.20 40.36 -9.21
CA ILE A 6 17.62 41.31 -8.28
C ILE A 6 16.84 40.52 -7.22
N ALA A 7 17.30 40.54 -5.98
CA ALA A 7 16.56 39.97 -4.85
C ALA A 7 15.33 40.83 -4.56
N GLY A 8 14.14 40.26 -4.75
CA GLY A 8 12.86 40.85 -4.33
C GLY A 8 12.61 40.60 -2.83
N PRO A 9 11.77 41.42 -2.17
CA PRO A 9 11.58 41.38 -0.73
C PRO A 9 10.82 40.12 -0.29
N HIS A 10 11.31 39.48 0.77
CA HIS A 10 10.65 38.40 1.49
C HIS A 10 9.31 38.88 2.08
N LEU A 11 8.20 38.33 1.57
CA LEU A 11 6.89 38.42 2.22
C LEU A 11 6.72 37.20 3.15
N PRO A 12 6.37 37.39 4.43
CA PRO A 12 6.04 36.27 5.30
C PRO A 12 4.63 35.77 4.94
N LEU A 13 4.54 34.66 4.23
CA LEU A 13 3.28 33.96 3.98
C LEU A 13 3.11 32.81 5.00
N SER A 14 2.95 33.18 6.28
CA SER A 14 2.34 32.28 7.25
C SER A 14 0.84 32.23 6.93
N ARG A 15 0.41 31.21 6.19
CA ARG A 15 -1.01 30.86 6.07
C ARG A 15 -1.31 29.63 6.94
N PRO A 16 -2.44 29.59 7.64
CA PRO A 16 -2.84 28.43 8.40
C PRO A 16 -3.05 27.25 7.43
N ALA A 17 -2.52 26.09 7.81
CA ALA A 17 -2.82 24.83 7.15
C ALA A 17 -4.34 24.60 7.25
N LEU A 18 -5.06 24.90 6.18
CA LEU A 18 -6.45 24.46 6.00
C LEU A 18 -6.45 22.94 6.06
N ASP A 19 -7.22 22.42 7.01
CA ASP A 19 -7.40 21.00 7.27
C ASP A 19 -7.76 20.26 5.97
N ARG A 20 -6.79 19.51 5.42
CA ARG A 20 -6.95 18.77 4.17
C ARG A 20 -7.91 17.59 4.31
N SER A 21 -8.34 17.24 5.53
CA SER A 21 -9.30 16.17 5.81
C SER A 21 -10.71 16.45 5.26
N GLU A 22 -11.06 17.71 4.96
CA GLU A 22 -12.40 18.08 4.44
C GLU A 22 -12.54 17.96 2.91
N ARG A 23 -11.49 17.55 2.18
CA ARG A 23 -11.47 17.65 0.71
C ARG A 23 -12.27 16.59 -0.06
N MET A 24 -12.84 15.58 0.61
CA MET A 24 -13.78 14.64 -0.02
C MET A 24 -14.94 14.36 0.93
N SER A 25 -15.86 15.32 1.01
CA SER A 25 -17.10 15.16 1.76
C SER A 25 -18.06 14.30 0.96
N SER A 26 -18.66 13.29 1.61
CA SER A 26 -19.95 12.73 1.18
C SER A 26 -20.86 13.87 0.70
N LEU A 27 -21.64 13.66 -0.38
CA LEU A 27 -22.63 14.66 -0.80
C LEU A 27 -23.62 15.00 0.34
N GLN A 28 -23.73 14.13 1.34
CA GLN A 28 -24.49 14.38 2.56
C GLN A 28 -23.91 15.53 3.40
N GLY A 29 -22.60 15.78 3.35
CA GLY A 29 -21.97 16.94 4.00
C GLY A 29 -22.40 18.28 3.38
N TRP A 30 -23.04 18.29 2.21
CA TRP A 30 -23.56 19.51 1.60
C TRP A 30 -24.91 19.94 2.19
N PHE A 31 -25.55 19.09 2.99
CA PHE A 31 -26.84 19.39 3.64
C PHE A 31 -26.75 20.53 4.66
N GLU A 32 -25.59 20.78 5.26
CA GLU A 32 -25.45 21.71 6.38
C GLU A 32 -25.51 23.20 5.97
N THR A 33 -25.31 23.52 4.69
CA THR A 33 -25.27 24.91 4.20
C THR A 33 -26.24 25.23 3.07
N ASP A 34 -26.87 24.24 2.45
CA ASP A 34 -27.58 24.43 1.17
C ASP A 34 -29.12 24.44 1.29
N ASP A 35 -29.76 25.17 0.37
CA ASP A 35 -31.21 25.42 0.30
C ASP A 35 -32.04 24.12 0.10
N ARG A 36 -33.35 24.17 0.39
CA ARG A 36 -34.28 23.03 0.28
C ARG A 36 -34.24 22.34 -1.08
N ASP A 37 -34.17 23.09 -2.18
CA ASP A 37 -34.18 22.55 -3.54
C ASP A 37 -32.89 21.77 -3.81
N THR A 38 -31.76 22.28 -3.33
CA THR A 38 -30.47 21.57 -3.35
C THR A 38 -30.54 20.26 -2.56
N ARG A 39 -31.18 20.25 -1.38
CA ARG A 39 -31.32 19.02 -0.58
C ARG A 39 -32.12 17.93 -1.30
N LEU A 40 -33.22 18.31 -1.95
CA LEU A 40 -34.04 17.38 -2.73
C LEU A 40 -33.26 16.84 -3.93
N ALA A 41 -32.53 17.70 -4.64
CA ALA A 41 -31.66 17.29 -5.74
C ALA A 41 -30.59 16.27 -5.30
N LEU A 42 -29.97 16.47 -4.13
CA LEU A 42 -28.99 15.52 -3.57
C LEU A 42 -29.63 14.17 -3.22
N GLN A 43 -30.87 14.14 -2.74
CA GLN A 43 -31.60 12.88 -2.52
C GLN A 43 -31.89 12.14 -3.83
N VAL A 44 -32.23 12.87 -4.89
CA VAL A 44 -32.43 12.30 -6.23
C VAL A 44 -31.12 11.73 -6.77
N LEU A 45 -30.01 12.47 -6.66
CA LEU A 45 -28.68 11.98 -7.04
C LEU A 45 -28.29 10.71 -6.29
N ASN A 46 -28.57 10.65 -4.99
CA ASN A 46 -28.38 9.44 -4.19
C ASN A 46 -29.23 8.26 -4.71
N SER A 47 -30.46 8.50 -5.17
CA SER A 47 -31.29 7.47 -5.82
C SER A 47 -30.71 6.96 -7.15
N TYR A 48 -29.89 7.77 -7.83
CA TYR A 48 -29.10 7.36 -8.99
C TYR A 48 -27.77 6.72 -8.63
N GLY A 49 -27.48 6.52 -7.34
CA GLY A 49 -26.23 5.96 -6.85
C GLY A 49 -25.06 6.94 -6.86
N ILE A 50 -25.33 8.24 -7.04
CA ILE A 50 -24.33 9.31 -6.96
C ILE A 50 -24.33 9.84 -5.53
N THR A 51 -23.31 9.45 -4.79
CA THR A 51 -23.17 9.67 -3.34
C THR A 51 -21.99 10.56 -2.99
N ARG A 52 -21.03 10.71 -3.91
CA ARG A 52 -19.80 11.48 -3.71
C ARG A 52 -19.64 12.60 -4.74
N ASP A 53 -18.90 13.62 -4.37
CA ASP A 53 -18.54 14.73 -5.25
C ASP A 53 -17.77 14.27 -6.49
N VAL A 54 -16.83 13.32 -6.36
CA VAL A 54 -16.09 12.73 -7.48
C VAL A 54 -17.01 12.03 -8.48
N GLU A 55 -18.00 11.30 -7.98
CA GLU A 55 -18.98 10.62 -8.83
C GLU A 55 -19.80 11.65 -9.61
N LEU A 56 -20.22 12.72 -8.93
CA LEU A 56 -20.95 13.81 -9.56
C LEU A 56 -20.08 14.53 -10.61
N ALA A 57 -18.82 14.83 -10.32
CA ALA A 57 -17.93 15.54 -11.24
C ALA A 57 -17.65 14.77 -12.54
N PHE A 58 -17.57 13.44 -12.47
CA PHE A 58 -17.30 12.58 -13.63
C PHE A 58 -18.56 11.98 -14.28
N VAL A 59 -19.75 12.19 -13.71
CA VAL A 59 -20.98 11.73 -14.36
C VAL A 59 -21.23 12.52 -15.64
N ASN A 60 -21.65 11.84 -16.69
CA ASN A 60 -22.20 12.53 -17.84
C ASN A 60 -23.61 13.02 -17.49
N ILE A 61 -23.71 14.26 -17.01
CA ILE A 61 -24.97 14.89 -16.57
C ILE A 61 -26.05 14.91 -17.65
N THR A 62 -25.69 14.79 -18.94
CA THR A 62 -26.65 14.74 -20.05
C THR A 62 -27.39 13.41 -20.15
N HIS A 63 -26.89 12.35 -19.51
CA HIS A 63 -27.47 11.01 -19.53
C HIS A 63 -28.31 10.70 -18.28
N LEU A 64 -28.40 11.63 -17.33
CA LEU A 64 -29.23 11.45 -16.14
C LEU A 64 -30.70 11.56 -16.51
N ALA A 65 -31.52 10.67 -15.95
CA ALA A 65 -32.96 10.70 -16.16
C ALA A 65 -33.53 12.04 -15.63
N PRO A 66 -34.44 12.69 -16.36
CA PRO A 66 -35.05 13.93 -15.91
C PRO A 66 -35.88 13.69 -14.65
N HIS A 67 -35.73 14.56 -13.66
CA HIS A 67 -36.50 14.54 -12.41
C HIS A 67 -36.94 15.95 -12.05
N PRO A 68 -38.18 16.16 -11.55
CA PRO A 68 -38.69 17.50 -11.21
C PRO A 68 -37.81 18.22 -10.19
N ASP A 69 -37.31 17.49 -9.19
CA ASP A 69 -36.44 18.03 -8.15
C ASP A 69 -34.94 18.09 -8.56
N LEU A 70 -34.60 17.65 -9.77
CA LEU A 70 -33.24 17.73 -10.33
C LEU A 70 -33.28 18.48 -11.66
N THR A 71 -33.66 19.76 -11.61
CA THR A 71 -33.69 20.60 -12.81
C THR A 71 -32.29 20.71 -13.43
N PRO A 72 -32.17 20.89 -14.77
CA PRO A 72 -30.87 21.02 -15.43
C PRO A 72 -29.99 22.11 -14.83
N ARG A 73 -30.59 23.21 -14.36
CA ARG A 73 -29.89 24.32 -13.70
C ARG A 73 -29.27 23.88 -12.37
N ILE A 74 -30.04 23.19 -11.52
CA ILE A 74 -29.56 22.70 -10.22
C ILE A 74 -28.48 21.64 -10.45
N LEU A 75 -28.70 20.70 -11.37
CA LEU A 75 -27.72 19.67 -11.72
C LEU A 75 -26.40 20.29 -12.20
N GLN A 76 -26.45 21.30 -13.07
CA GLN A 76 -25.26 21.99 -13.55
C GLN A 76 -24.55 22.78 -12.44
N GLN A 77 -25.29 23.38 -11.50
CA GLN A 77 -24.71 24.06 -10.35
C GLN A 77 -24.00 23.07 -9.40
N LEU A 78 -24.63 21.95 -9.08
CA LEU A 78 -24.03 20.91 -8.25
C LEU A 78 -22.81 20.27 -8.93
N HIS A 79 -22.88 20.05 -10.24
CA HIS A 79 -21.77 19.55 -11.05
C HIS A 79 -20.58 20.51 -11.03
N GLN A 80 -20.81 21.80 -11.28
CA GLN A 80 -19.77 22.82 -11.24
C GLN A 80 -19.17 22.96 -9.84
N ARG A 81 -20.00 22.84 -8.79
CA ARG A 81 -19.54 22.86 -7.40
C ARG A 81 -18.64 21.66 -7.12
N ALA A 82 -19.04 20.45 -7.53
CA ALA A 82 -18.21 19.25 -7.41
C ALA A 82 -16.86 19.42 -8.11
N ILE A 83 -16.86 19.89 -9.36
CA ILE A 83 -15.62 20.18 -10.11
C ILE A 83 -14.76 21.20 -9.36
N SER A 84 -15.35 22.29 -8.86
CA SER A 84 -14.60 23.33 -8.16
C SER A 84 -13.98 22.85 -6.84
N ARG A 85 -14.63 21.94 -6.12
CA ARG A 85 -14.10 21.36 -4.87
C ARG A 85 -12.98 20.36 -5.14
N LEU A 86 -13.11 19.59 -6.22
CA LEU A 86 -12.11 18.59 -6.63
C LEU A 86 -10.95 19.19 -7.42
N ALA A 87 -11.12 20.38 -7.98
CA ALA A 87 -10.07 21.07 -8.69
C ALA A 87 -8.89 21.33 -7.73
N ALA A 88 -7.78 20.65 -7.98
CA ALA A 88 -6.53 20.99 -7.32
C ALA A 88 -6.08 22.36 -7.82
N GLU A 89 -5.76 23.27 -6.89
CA GLU A 89 -5.06 24.50 -7.27
C GLU A 89 -3.69 24.12 -7.87
N PRO A 90 -3.31 24.72 -9.02
CA PRO A 90 -2.01 24.46 -9.60
C PRO A 90 -0.92 24.93 -8.62
N ILE A 91 -0.04 24.01 -8.24
CA ILE A 91 1.11 24.30 -7.38
C ILE A 91 2.33 24.52 -8.27
N ALA A 92 3.06 25.60 -8.03
CA ALA A 92 4.31 25.87 -8.72
C ALA A 92 5.35 24.78 -8.40
N GLY A 93 6.15 24.38 -9.39
CA GLY A 93 7.15 23.31 -9.21
C GLY A 93 8.13 23.59 -8.08
N LEU A 94 8.51 24.87 -7.85
CA LEU A 94 9.36 25.25 -6.72
C LEU A 94 8.72 24.93 -5.37
N SER A 95 7.44 25.25 -5.20
CA SER A 95 6.71 24.95 -3.95
C SER A 95 6.52 23.45 -3.73
N LEU A 96 6.47 22.64 -4.80
CA LEU A 96 6.50 21.18 -4.68
C LEU A 96 7.86 20.67 -4.21
N VAL A 97 8.96 21.28 -4.68
CA VAL A 97 10.31 20.96 -4.22
C VAL A 97 10.51 21.38 -2.76
N GLU A 98 10.07 22.58 -2.39
CA GLU A 98 10.10 23.05 -0.99
C GLU A 98 9.29 22.12 -0.08
N GLN A 99 8.06 21.74 -0.47
CA GLN A 99 7.28 20.73 0.28
C GLN A 99 8.02 19.39 0.38
N PHE A 100 8.68 18.95 -0.69
CA PHE A 100 9.44 17.70 -0.67
C PHE A 100 10.68 17.77 0.24
N LEU A 101 11.35 18.92 0.29
CA LEU A 101 12.51 19.16 1.15
C LEU A 101 12.12 19.35 2.61
N ASP A 102 10.98 19.99 2.87
CA ASP A 102 10.40 20.12 4.22
C ASP A 102 9.93 18.75 4.76
N ASP A 103 9.48 17.86 3.86
CA ASP A 103 9.16 16.46 4.19
C ASP A 103 10.42 15.57 4.32
N ALA A 104 11.61 16.06 3.95
CA ALA A 104 12.86 15.33 4.05
C ALA A 104 13.40 15.33 5.50
N PRO A 105 13.92 14.20 5.99
CA PRO A 105 14.27 14.02 7.40
C PRO A 105 15.40 14.93 7.90
N GLU A 106 16.19 15.54 7.01
CA GLU A 106 17.35 16.37 7.38
C GLU A 106 17.00 17.80 7.82
N HIS A 107 15.78 18.29 7.54
CA HIS A 107 15.36 19.66 7.87
C HIS A 107 14.21 19.76 8.88
N ALA A 108 13.70 18.64 9.37
CA ALA A 108 12.72 18.61 10.45
C ALA A 108 13.40 18.86 11.80
N GLU A 109 13.54 20.14 12.21
CA GLU A 109 14.12 20.52 13.51
C GLU A 109 13.37 19.94 14.74
N LEU A 110 12.19 19.32 14.53
CA LEU A 110 11.51 18.43 15.47
C LEU A 110 10.80 17.32 14.63
N PRO A 111 10.80 16.04 15.05
CA PRO A 111 10.11 14.99 14.31
C PRO A 111 8.60 15.18 14.42
N GLY A 112 8.03 15.95 13.50
CA GLY A 112 6.60 16.01 13.28
C GLY A 112 6.07 14.63 12.82
N PRO A 113 4.81 14.28 13.13
CA PRO A 113 4.20 13.00 12.75
C PRO A 113 3.95 12.83 11.24
N SER A 114 4.36 13.78 10.38
CA SER A 114 4.00 13.86 8.96
C SER A 114 4.91 13.11 7.98
N SER A 115 6.14 12.72 8.37
CA SER A 115 7.06 11.99 7.48
C SER A 115 7.67 10.78 8.20
N ARG A 116 6.88 9.72 8.39
CA ARG A 116 7.39 8.41 8.86
C ARG A 116 7.16 7.37 7.78
N THR A 117 8.24 6.99 7.10
CA THR A 117 8.28 5.78 6.27
C THR A 117 8.33 4.54 7.16
N ILE A 118 7.80 3.43 6.68
CA ILE A 118 7.95 2.12 7.34
C ILE A 118 9.19 1.45 6.73
N SER A 119 10.11 0.96 7.56
CA SER A 119 11.27 0.21 7.08
C SER A 119 10.85 -1.17 6.56
N SER A 120 11.49 -1.64 5.49
CA SER A 120 11.39 -3.01 5.01
C SER A 120 12.20 -4.01 5.82
N THR A 121 13.00 -3.54 6.79
CA THR A 121 14.00 -4.28 7.57
C THR A 121 15.21 -4.77 6.76
N ILE A 122 15.26 -4.48 5.45
CA ILE A 122 16.40 -4.73 4.57
C ILE A 122 16.94 -3.36 4.13
N PRO A 123 18.14 -2.94 4.58
CA PRO A 123 18.69 -1.63 4.25
C PRO A 123 18.76 -1.35 2.74
N ASP A 124 19.26 -2.31 1.96
CA ASP A 124 19.37 -2.20 0.49
C ASP A 124 18.01 -2.06 -0.19
N LEU A 125 16.97 -2.70 0.36
CA LEU A 125 15.61 -2.51 -0.13
C LEU A 125 15.08 -1.13 0.26
N ASP A 126 15.36 -0.66 1.48
CA ASP A 126 14.97 0.70 1.88
C ASP A 126 15.65 1.75 1.00
N GLU A 127 16.92 1.55 0.61
CA GLU A 127 17.64 2.38 -0.37
C GLU A 127 16.96 2.32 -1.74
N LEU A 128 16.68 1.11 -2.25
CA LEU A 128 15.97 0.91 -3.51
C LEU A 128 14.58 1.59 -3.52
N LEU A 129 13.94 1.68 -2.35
CA LEU A 129 12.66 2.32 -2.13
C LEU A 129 12.77 3.82 -1.81
N GLN A 130 13.98 4.40 -1.78
CA GLN A 130 14.22 5.79 -1.39
C GLN A 130 13.73 6.10 0.03
N GLY A 131 14.15 5.28 1.00
CA GLY A 131 13.85 5.42 2.43
C GLY A 131 12.74 4.52 2.96
N GLY A 132 12.34 3.46 2.24
CA GLY A 132 11.34 2.49 2.68
C GLY A 132 9.91 2.74 2.18
N TRP A 133 8.91 2.19 2.87
CA TRP A 133 7.50 2.24 2.48
C TRP A 133 6.88 3.60 2.86
N LYS A 134 6.30 4.31 1.89
CA LYS A 134 5.67 5.62 2.13
C LYS A 134 4.19 5.44 2.36
N ARG A 135 3.68 6.30 3.24
CA ARG A 135 2.24 6.45 3.53
C ARG A 135 1.45 6.72 2.25
N SER A 136 0.17 6.34 2.28
CA SER A 136 -0.77 6.55 1.18
C SER A 136 -0.44 5.78 -0.11
N GLU A 137 0.56 4.91 -0.12
CA GLU A 137 0.93 4.13 -1.30
C GLU A 137 0.27 2.77 -1.37
N LEU A 138 -0.02 2.34 -2.60
CA LEU A 138 -0.55 1.03 -2.92
C LEU A 138 0.56 0.20 -3.55
N ILE A 139 1.03 -0.83 -2.86
CA ILE A 139 2.23 -1.60 -3.22
C ILE A 139 1.85 -3.04 -3.53
N GLU A 140 2.07 -3.45 -4.77
CA GLU A 140 1.92 -4.84 -5.19
C GLU A 140 3.19 -5.63 -4.83
N ILE A 141 3.01 -6.76 -4.15
CA ILE A 141 4.04 -7.74 -3.85
C ILE A 141 3.68 -9.04 -4.56
N ALA A 142 4.33 -9.25 -5.70
CA ALA A 142 4.04 -10.32 -6.63
C ALA A 142 5.16 -11.38 -6.64
N GLY A 143 4.80 -12.63 -6.96
CA GLY A 143 5.78 -13.70 -7.08
C GLY A 143 5.19 -15.10 -6.94
N PRO A 144 5.96 -16.15 -7.28
CA PRO A 144 5.54 -17.54 -7.17
C PRO A 144 5.29 -17.95 -5.71
N ARG A 145 4.80 -19.18 -5.52
CA ARG A 145 4.70 -19.80 -4.19
C ARG A 145 6.08 -19.91 -3.56
N ALA A 146 6.16 -19.71 -2.24
CA ALA A 146 7.40 -19.82 -1.45
C ALA A 146 8.53 -18.87 -1.90
N SER A 147 8.18 -17.68 -2.40
CA SER A 147 9.12 -16.63 -2.83
C SER A 147 9.51 -15.64 -1.71
N GLY A 148 9.05 -15.86 -0.48
CA GLY A 148 9.39 -14.98 0.66
C GLY A 148 8.49 -13.76 0.84
N ARG A 149 7.50 -13.52 -0.04
CA ARG A 149 6.53 -12.40 0.02
C ARG A 149 5.88 -12.23 1.40
N HIS A 150 5.23 -13.28 1.89
CA HIS A 150 4.57 -13.30 3.19
C HIS A 150 5.55 -13.08 4.34
N LEU A 151 6.78 -13.60 4.21
CA LEU A 151 7.79 -13.47 5.26
C LEU A 151 8.22 -12.00 5.38
N LEU A 152 8.62 -11.36 4.28
CA LEU A 152 9.04 -9.95 4.30
C LEU A 152 7.94 -9.05 4.84
N LEU A 153 6.71 -9.19 4.34
CA LEU A 153 5.60 -8.34 4.77
C LEU A 153 5.26 -8.50 6.24
N LEU A 154 5.23 -9.75 6.72
CA LEU A 154 5.03 -10.02 8.13
C LEU A 154 6.15 -9.40 8.97
N HIS A 155 7.41 -9.50 8.51
CA HIS A 155 8.57 -8.94 9.21
C HIS A 155 8.52 -7.41 9.25
N ALA A 156 8.28 -6.75 8.12
CA ALA A 156 8.17 -5.29 8.03
C ALA A 156 7.02 -4.74 8.90
N MET A 157 5.85 -5.38 8.84
CA MET A 157 4.69 -4.99 9.64
C MET A 157 4.93 -5.18 11.14
N LEU A 158 5.42 -6.36 11.57
CA LEU A 158 5.67 -6.63 12.99
C LEU A 158 6.82 -5.80 13.55
N HIS A 159 7.84 -5.52 12.74
CA HIS A 159 8.93 -4.63 13.10
C HIS A 159 8.44 -3.18 13.29
N ASP A 160 7.57 -2.69 12.40
CA ASP A 160 6.95 -1.37 12.56
C ASP A 160 6.22 -1.25 13.89
N LEU A 161 5.39 -2.25 14.23
CA LEU A 161 4.68 -2.26 15.50
C LEU A 161 5.65 -2.33 16.70
N ALA A 162 6.74 -3.09 16.61
CA ALA A 162 7.72 -3.19 17.69
C ALA A 162 8.49 -1.88 17.94
N VAL A 163 8.79 -1.13 16.89
CA VAL A 163 9.56 0.13 16.98
C VAL A 163 8.66 1.34 17.25
N ASN A 164 7.43 1.31 16.76
CA ASN A 164 6.46 2.41 16.89
C ASN A 164 5.30 1.99 17.81
N PRO A 165 5.31 2.40 19.10
CA PRO A 165 4.24 2.02 20.04
C PRO A 165 2.89 2.62 19.66
N THR A 166 2.87 3.73 18.91
CA THR A 166 1.66 4.41 18.45
C THR A 166 1.12 3.88 17.13
N HIS A 167 1.71 2.83 16.55
CA HIS A 167 1.22 2.26 15.29
C HIS A 167 0.32 1.04 15.54
N ARG A 168 -0.66 0.86 14.68
CA ARG A 168 -1.45 -0.38 14.55
C ARG A 168 -1.49 -0.82 13.09
N ALA A 169 -1.82 -2.08 12.85
CA ALA A 169 -1.86 -2.66 11.51
C ALA A 169 -3.11 -3.52 11.29
N LEU A 170 -3.53 -3.62 10.04
CA LEU A 170 -4.64 -4.47 9.60
C LEU A 170 -4.15 -5.53 8.62
N TYR A 171 -4.40 -6.80 8.93
CA TYR A 171 -4.16 -7.93 8.03
C TYR A 171 -5.49 -8.51 7.53
N VAL A 172 -5.84 -8.24 6.29
CA VAL A 172 -7.03 -8.77 5.61
C VAL A 172 -6.65 -10.06 4.88
N HIS A 173 -7.13 -11.20 5.38
CA HIS A 173 -6.76 -12.51 4.86
C HIS A 173 -7.96 -13.38 4.54
N SER A 174 -7.97 -14.04 3.38
CA SER A 174 -9.03 -14.99 3.02
C SER A 174 -8.92 -16.36 3.71
N GLY A 175 -7.96 -16.56 4.60
CA GLY A 175 -7.70 -17.82 5.32
C GLY A 175 -7.36 -17.59 6.79
N THR A 176 -6.69 -18.55 7.41
CA THR A 176 -6.25 -18.44 8.82
C THR A 176 -4.83 -17.91 8.92
N LEU A 177 -4.65 -16.80 9.63
CA LEU A 177 -3.33 -16.29 10.00
C LEU A 177 -2.74 -17.17 11.11
N ASP A 178 -1.51 -17.66 10.91
CA ASP A 178 -0.79 -18.42 11.94
C ASP A 178 -0.25 -17.47 13.02
N VAL A 179 -1.00 -17.33 14.11
CA VAL A 179 -0.65 -16.49 15.26
C VAL A 179 0.65 -16.95 15.92
N GLN A 180 0.92 -18.26 15.97
CA GLN A 180 2.15 -18.80 16.55
C GLN A 180 3.37 -18.43 15.72
N ARG A 181 3.21 -18.36 14.39
CA ARG A 181 4.25 -17.81 13.51
C ARG A 181 4.46 -16.33 13.75
N CYS A 182 3.39 -15.53 13.91
CA CYS A 182 3.51 -14.10 14.19
C CYS A 182 4.28 -13.86 15.50
N LEU A 183 3.95 -14.61 16.55
CA LEU A 183 4.65 -14.54 17.84
C LEU A 183 6.14 -14.86 17.71
N ARG A 184 6.50 -15.95 17.03
CA ARG A 184 7.91 -16.34 16.83
C ARG A 184 8.71 -15.32 16.03
N VAL A 185 8.12 -14.77 14.95
CA VAL A 185 8.74 -13.70 14.15
C VAL A 185 8.98 -12.47 15.02
N LEU A 186 7.97 -12.07 15.80
CA LEU A 186 8.07 -10.90 16.65
C LEU A 186 9.10 -11.07 17.78
N MET A 187 9.18 -12.25 18.40
CA MET A 187 10.22 -12.55 19.39
C MET A 187 11.62 -12.44 18.78
N SER A 188 11.83 -13.00 17.57
CA SER A 188 13.10 -12.86 16.83
C SER A 188 13.43 -11.39 16.55
N ILE A 189 12.44 -10.58 16.15
CA ILE A 189 12.61 -9.12 15.94
C ILE A 189 13.03 -8.43 17.25
N ILE A 190 12.35 -8.68 18.36
CA ILE A 190 12.64 -8.06 19.66
C ILE A 190 14.05 -8.42 20.13
N GLU A 191 14.44 -9.69 20.02
CA GLU A 191 15.78 -10.15 20.35
C GLU A 191 16.85 -9.49 19.46
N GLY A 192 16.58 -9.37 18.16
CA GLY A 192 17.43 -8.66 17.21
C GLY A 192 17.52 -7.14 17.47
N LEU A 193 16.47 -6.52 18.03
CA LEU A 193 16.52 -5.12 18.47
C LEU A 193 17.36 -4.98 19.75
N ARG A 194 17.21 -5.89 20.71
CA ARG A 194 17.99 -5.90 21.95
C ARG A 194 19.47 -6.11 21.71
N SER A 195 19.84 -7.02 20.81
CA SER A 195 21.25 -7.25 20.44
C SER A 195 21.90 -6.01 19.80
N ARG A 196 21.09 -5.13 19.20
CA ARG A 196 21.50 -3.81 18.67
C ARG A 196 21.41 -2.67 19.69
N GLY A 197 21.14 -2.98 20.96
CA GLY A 197 21.14 -2.01 22.05
C GLY A 197 19.77 -1.41 22.39
N ALA A 198 18.67 -1.88 21.79
CA ALA A 198 17.34 -1.44 22.20
C ALA A 198 17.01 -1.96 23.61
N SER A 199 16.52 -1.08 24.48
CA SER A 199 16.01 -1.43 25.80
C SER A 199 14.50 -1.25 25.83
N PHE A 200 13.79 -2.26 26.34
CA PHE A 200 12.34 -2.23 26.52
C PHE A 200 12.07 -2.41 28.02
N THR A 201 11.67 -1.33 28.67
CA THR A 201 11.39 -1.30 30.11
C THR A 201 9.92 -0.99 30.37
N ARG A 202 9.34 -1.59 31.40
CA ARG A 202 7.98 -1.24 31.84
C ARG A 202 8.01 0.16 32.46
N GLU A 203 6.99 0.97 32.18
CA GLU A 203 6.91 2.36 32.65
C GLU A 203 6.81 2.47 34.18
N GLU A 204 6.16 1.50 34.83
CA GLU A 204 5.87 1.53 36.27
C GLU A 204 7.11 1.33 37.16
N ASP A 205 8.03 0.44 36.78
CA ASP A 205 9.14 -0.01 37.63
C ASP A 205 10.51 0.04 36.93
N GLY A 206 10.56 0.38 35.64
CA GLY A 206 11.79 0.39 34.85
C GLY A 206 12.39 -1.00 34.64
N ALA A 207 11.69 -2.08 34.99
CA ALA A 207 12.17 -3.43 34.83
C ALA A 207 12.16 -3.84 33.35
N GLN A 208 13.11 -4.69 32.95
CA GLN A 208 13.15 -5.24 31.60
C GLN A 208 11.92 -6.11 31.35
N VAL A 209 11.17 -5.82 30.29
CA VAL A 209 9.96 -6.59 29.94
C VAL A 209 10.36 -7.95 29.37
N ASP A 210 9.68 -9.01 29.78
CA ASP A 210 9.85 -10.33 29.17
C ASP A 210 9.58 -10.27 27.65
N THR A 211 10.37 -11.00 26.86
CA THR A 211 10.25 -10.97 25.38
C THR A 211 8.86 -11.41 24.91
N GLN A 212 8.33 -12.47 25.53
CA GLN A 212 7.05 -13.03 25.14
C GLN A 212 5.89 -12.14 25.59
N GLU A 213 5.94 -11.60 26.81
CA GLU A 213 4.95 -10.63 27.30
C GLU A 213 4.89 -9.40 26.38
N PHE A 214 6.05 -8.84 26.03
CA PHE A 214 6.13 -7.69 25.14
C PHE A 214 5.62 -8.00 23.73
N ALA A 215 5.93 -9.19 23.19
CA ALA A 215 5.44 -9.63 21.90
C ALA A 215 3.91 -9.77 21.88
N VAL A 216 3.31 -10.32 22.94
CA VAL A 216 1.85 -10.42 23.07
C VAL A 216 1.20 -9.04 23.12
N ASP A 217 1.81 -8.09 23.83
CA ASP A 217 1.29 -6.73 23.91
C ASP A 217 1.31 -6.01 22.55
N ILE A 218 2.41 -6.13 21.81
CA ILE A 218 2.51 -5.61 20.44
C ILE A 218 1.45 -6.25 19.52
N LEU A 219 1.19 -7.56 19.64
CA LEU A 219 0.19 -8.25 18.82
C LEU A 219 -1.24 -7.76 19.07
N ARG A 220 -1.53 -7.12 20.21
CA ARG A 220 -2.86 -6.49 20.44
C ARG A 220 -3.14 -5.35 19.45
N ARG A 221 -2.11 -4.75 18.86
CA ARG A 221 -2.21 -3.69 17.84
C ARG A 221 -2.28 -4.23 16.41
N LEU A 222 -2.31 -5.55 16.23
CA LEU A 222 -2.54 -6.20 14.93
C LEU A 222 -3.98 -6.69 14.83
N SER A 223 -4.78 -6.01 14.03
CA SER A 223 -6.14 -6.42 13.68
C SER A 223 -6.12 -7.41 12.52
N VAL A 224 -6.95 -8.45 12.57
CA VAL A 224 -7.09 -9.46 11.49
C VAL A 224 -8.53 -9.51 11.03
N ALA A 225 -8.75 -9.38 9.72
CA ALA A 225 -10.07 -9.45 9.10
C ALA A 225 -10.13 -10.58 8.07
N GLN A 226 -11.28 -11.28 8.00
CA GLN A 226 -11.49 -12.42 7.11
C GLN A 226 -12.70 -12.21 6.20
N PRO A 227 -12.54 -11.53 5.05
CA PRO A 227 -13.64 -11.34 4.12
C PRO A 227 -14.04 -12.67 3.47
N THR A 228 -15.32 -12.87 3.17
CA THR A 228 -15.82 -14.05 2.45
C THR A 228 -15.56 -13.93 0.94
N LEU A 229 -14.31 -13.62 0.56
CA LEU A 229 -13.86 -13.39 -0.82
C LEU A 229 -14.65 -12.29 -1.56
N SER A 230 -15.27 -11.35 -0.83
CA SER A 230 -15.97 -10.20 -1.40
C SER A 230 -15.09 -8.94 -1.33
N PRO A 231 -14.81 -8.26 -2.45
CA PRO A 231 -14.11 -6.98 -2.46
C PRO A 231 -14.80 -5.92 -1.60
N GLN A 232 -16.15 -5.93 -1.55
CA GLN A 232 -16.94 -5.00 -0.75
C GLN A 232 -16.69 -5.20 0.75
N GLN A 233 -16.73 -6.44 1.23
CA GLN A 233 -16.43 -6.74 2.63
C GLN A 233 -15.00 -6.37 3.02
N ALA A 234 -14.03 -6.56 2.11
CA ALA A 234 -12.66 -6.13 2.36
C ALA A 234 -12.57 -4.59 2.54
N LEU A 235 -13.32 -3.81 1.75
CA LEU A 235 -13.43 -2.36 1.95
C LEU A 235 -14.12 -2.02 3.26
N GLU A 236 -15.23 -2.70 3.60
CA GLU A 236 -15.94 -2.49 4.88
C GLU A 236 -15.02 -2.74 6.08
N HIS A 237 -14.18 -3.77 6.04
CA HIS A 237 -13.20 -4.02 7.09
C HIS A 237 -12.14 -2.93 7.19
N VAL A 238 -11.66 -2.41 6.06
CA VAL A 238 -10.71 -1.28 6.03
C VAL A 238 -11.36 -0.02 6.59
N GLU A 239 -12.57 0.32 6.16
CA GLU A 239 -13.32 1.49 6.65
C GLU A 239 -13.63 1.37 8.15
N THR A 240 -14.04 0.18 8.59
CA THR A 240 -14.29 -0.09 10.02
C THR A 240 -13.03 0.13 10.84
N GLU A 241 -11.90 -0.43 10.41
CA GLU A 241 -10.64 -0.29 11.14
C GLU A 241 -10.16 1.18 11.16
N LEU A 242 -10.31 1.92 10.06
CA LEU A 242 -10.01 3.34 9.99
C LEU A 242 -10.92 4.20 10.88
N GLY A 243 -12.19 3.82 11.04
CA GLY A 243 -13.19 4.50 11.85
C GLY A 243 -13.24 4.07 13.33
N ARG A 244 -12.31 3.22 13.79
CA ARG A 244 -12.27 2.77 15.19
C ARG A 244 -12.01 3.93 16.13
N THR A 245 -12.96 4.15 17.03
CA THR A 245 -12.92 5.11 18.15
C THR A 245 -12.80 4.41 19.50
N ASP A 246 -12.90 3.08 19.52
CA ASP A 246 -12.77 2.24 20.71
C ASP A 246 -11.31 2.00 21.12
N ILE A 247 -10.38 2.28 20.21
CA ILE A 247 -8.94 2.23 20.42
C ILE A 247 -8.47 3.62 20.82
N ASP A 248 -7.46 3.69 21.70
CA ASP A 248 -6.77 4.94 22.07
C ASP A 248 -6.52 5.81 20.82
N GLU A 249 -7.04 7.04 20.84
CA GLU A 249 -6.92 8.01 19.74
C GLU A 249 -5.45 8.32 19.38
N SER A 250 -4.51 7.94 20.25
CA SER A 250 -3.07 8.00 20.01
C SER A 250 -2.57 6.98 18.97
N LEU A 251 -3.33 5.91 18.69
CA LEU A 251 -2.93 4.82 17.80
C LEU A 251 -3.31 5.07 16.33
N ALA A 252 -2.29 5.29 15.50
CA ALA A 252 -2.42 5.50 14.07
C ALA A 252 -2.34 4.19 13.27
N LEU A 253 -3.26 3.96 12.32
CA LEU A 253 -3.18 2.85 11.39
C LEU A 253 -2.06 3.10 10.38
N SER A 254 -0.92 2.41 10.53
CA SER A 254 0.26 2.63 9.69
C SER A 254 0.25 1.77 8.42
N CYS A 255 -0.30 0.56 8.50
CA CYS A 255 -0.15 -0.47 7.49
C CYS A 255 -1.43 -1.32 7.32
N ILE A 256 -1.78 -1.60 6.07
CA ILE A 256 -2.84 -2.53 5.68
C ILE A 256 -2.24 -3.58 4.73
N VAL A 257 -2.46 -4.86 5.00
CA VAL A 257 -2.08 -5.97 4.11
C VAL A 257 -3.32 -6.68 3.61
N ILE A 258 -3.42 -6.91 2.29
CA ILE A 258 -4.48 -7.71 1.66
C ILE A 258 -3.87 -8.96 1.03
N ASP A 259 -4.23 -10.13 1.55
CA ASP A 259 -3.59 -11.41 1.22
C ASP A 259 -4.58 -12.57 1.00
N PRO A 260 -4.58 -13.25 -0.16
CA PRO A 260 -4.04 -12.81 -1.43
C PRO A 260 -5.07 -11.96 -2.19
N ILE A 261 -4.63 -10.89 -2.85
CA ILE A 261 -5.51 -10.00 -3.61
C ILE A 261 -6.14 -10.73 -4.82
N ASP A 262 -5.45 -11.72 -5.38
CA ASP A 262 -5.96 -12.51 -6.50
C ASP A 262 -7.08 -13.48 -6.11
N ALA A 263 -7.20 -13.90 -4.84
CA ALA A 263 -8.39 -14.63 -4.41
C ALA A 263 -9.61 -13.70 -4.26
N LEU A 264 -9.38 -12.43 -3.88
CA LEU A 264 -10.42 -11.42 -3.72
C LEU A 264 -10.95 -10.91 -5.07
N LEU A 265 -10.04 -10.64 -6.02
CA LEU A 265 -10.36 -10.02 -7.31
C LEU A 265 -10.28 -10.98 -8.50
N GLY A 266 -9.44 -12.00 -8.41
CA GLY A 266 -8.94 -12.80 -9.53
C GLY A 266 -9.48 -14.22 -9.65
N GLY A 267 -10.61 -14.53 -9.02
CA GLY A 267 -11.35 -15.76 -9.27
C GLY A 267 -11.83 -15.90 -10.74
N LYS A 268 -12.89 -16.68 -10.98
CA LYS A 268 -13.51 -16.90 -12.32
C LYS A 268 -13.79 -15.63 -13.14
N ILE A 269 -13.80 -14.47 -12.49
CA ILE A 269 -14.17 -13.18 -13.09
C ILE A 269 -13.03 -12.60 -13.94
N LEU A 270 -11.76 -12.84 -13.60
CA LEU A 270 -10.60 -12.38 -14.40
C LEU A 270 -10.05 -13.46 -15.35
N SER A 271 -10.31 -14.74 -15.09
CA SER A 271 -9.90 -15.85 -15.98
C SER A 271 -10.49 -15.73 -17.39
N ASP A 272 -11.67 -15.12 -17.52
CA ASP A 272 -12.43 -15.05 -18.77
C ASP A 272 -12.20 -13.74 -19.54
N LYS A 273 -11.21 -12.93 -19.14
CA LYS A 273 -11.01 -11.55 -19.66
C LYS A 273 -12.31 -10.72 -19.60
N SER A 274 -13.14 -10.95 -18.59
CA SER A 274 -14.44 -10.30 -18.47
C SER A 274 -14.27 -8.81 -18.18
N ALA A 275 -14.90 -7.95 -18.99
CA ALA A 275 -14.96 -6.50 -18.73
C ALA A 275 -15.52 -6.20 -17.33
N LYS A 276 -16.45 -7.04 -16.84
CA LYS A 276 -17.00 -6.94 -15.48
C LYS A 276 -15.94 -7.12 -14.39
N GLY A 277 -14.99 -8.05 -14.59
CA GLY A 277 -13.91 -8.30 -13.64
C GLY A 277 -12.93 -7.13 -13.56
N TYR A 278 -12.53 -6.60 -14.72
CA TYR A 278 -11.67 -5.43 -14.77
C TYR A 278 -12.33 -4.18 -14.18
N ALA A 279 -13.62 -3.96 -14.46
CA ALA A 279 -14.37 -2.87 -13.86
C ALA A 279 -14.44 -3.00 -12.33
N MET A 280 -14.74 -4.20 -11.80
CA MET A 280 -14.76 -4.46 -10.37
C MET A 280 -13.40 -4.21 -9.71
N MET A 281 -12.32 -4.67 -10.33
CA MET A 281 -10.95 -4.43 -9.87
C MET A 281 -10.61 -2.94 -9.87
N ALA A 282 -10.94 -2.20 -10.93
CA ALA A 282 -10.70 -0.76 -11.00
C ALA A 282 -11.51 0.00 -9.95
N THR A 283 -12.79 -0.34 -9.77
CA THR A 283 -13.66 0.27 -8.74
C THR A 283 -13.15 -0.02 -7.33
N PHE A 284 -12.77 -1.26 -7.03
CA PHE A 284 -12.22 -1.65 -5.73
C PHE A 284 -10.92 -0.89 -5.44
N MET A 285 -9.97 -0.87 -6.37
CA MET A 285 -8.69 -0.20 -6.19
C MET A 285 -8.84 1.32 -6.09
N GLY A 286 -9.74 1.91 -6.89
CA GLY A 286 -10.07 3.32 -6.82
C GLY A 286 -10.63 3.71 -5.46
N ARG A 287 -11.62 2.95 -4.95
CA ARG A 287 -12.20 3.15 -3.61
C ARG A 287 -11.16 2.98 -2.51
N LEU A 288 -10.33 1.94 -2.56
CA LEU A 288 -9.30 1.70 -1.56
C LEU A 288 -8.25 2.82 -1.56
N LYS A 289 -7.84 3.31 -2.73
CA LYS A 289 -6.92 4.47 -2.84
C LYS A 289 -7.54 5.71 -2.24
N GLU A 290 -8.82 5.98 -2.52
CA GLU A 290 -9.58 7.10 -1.98
C GLU A 290 -9.60 7.02 -0.44
N ILE A 291 -10.02 5.89 0.12
CA ILE A 291 -10.09 5.65 1.57
C ILE A 291 -8.72 5.80 2.23
N ALA A 292 -7.68 5.13 1.72
CA ALA A 292 -6.34 5.18 2.30
C ALA A 292 -5.69 6.57 2.18
N SER A 293 -5.97 7.34 1.11
CA SER A 293 -5.36 8.65 0.91
C SER A 293 -6.07 9.79 1.66
N SER A 294 -7.37 9.63 1.93
CA SER A 294 -8.20 10.58 2.69
C SER A 294 -8.19 10.32 4.20
N ALA A 295 -7.84 9.11 4.63
CA ALA A 295 -7.68 8.78 6.04
C ALA A 295 -6.63 9.68 6.71
N LYS A 296 -6.90 10.10 7.96
CA LYS A 296 -5.98 10.89 8.80
C LYS A 296 -4.58 10.26 8.88
N ASP A 297 -4.52 8.95 9.07
CA ASP A 297 -3.27 8.22 9.30
C ASP A 297 -2.52 7.88 8.00
N ARG A 298 -3.23 7.93 6.86
CA ARG A 298 -2.70 7.67 5.51
C ARG A 298 -1.88 6.36 5.43
N PRO A 299 -2.45 5.19 5.77
CA PRO A 299 -1.69 3.94 5.82
C PRO A 299 -1.05 3.60 4.46
N VAL A 300 0.07 2.87 4.51
CA VAL A 300 0.55 2.12 3.33
C VAL A 300 -0.30 0.86 3.15
N VAL A 301 -0.58 0.50 1.91
CA VAL A 301 -1.41 -0.66 1.57
C VAL A 301 -0.62 -1.64 0.72
N PHE A 302 -0.45 -2.86 1.21
CA PHE A 302 0.23 -3.95 0.52
C PHE A 302 -0.75 -4.97 -0.05
N PHE A 303 -0.49 -5.41 -1.27
CA PHE A 303 -1.27 -6.45 -1.94
C PHE A 303 -0.38 -7.65 -2.25
N ILE A 304 -0.71 -8.81 -1.67
CA ILE A 304 -0.01 -10.05 -2.03
C ILE A 304 -0.69 -10.65 -3.27
N ASN A 305 -0.01 -10.57 -4.42
CA ASN A 305 -0.50 -11.11 -5.69
C ASN A 305 0.28 -12.36 -6.07
N SER A 306 -0.41 -13.48 -6.26
CA SER A 306 0.25 -14.73 -6.66
C SER A 306 0.87 -14.64 -8.06
N GLY A 307 1.92 -15.41 -8.29
CA GLY A 307 2.50 -15.62 -9.61
C GLY A 307 1.74 -16.72 -10.37
N SER A 308 1.43 -16.47 -11.63
CA SER A 308 0.78 -17.42 -12.53
C SER A 308 1.64 -17.66 -13.77
N ALA A 309 1.55 -18.87 -14.34
CA ALA A 309 2.09 -19.16 -15.67
C ALA A 309 1.04 -18.79 -16.74
N PRO A 310 1.45 -18.26 -17.91
CA PRO A 310 0.54 -18.01 -19.02
C PRO A 310 -0.17 -19.30 -19.45
N SER A 311 -1.48 -19.23 -19.61
CA SER A 311 -2.36 -20.36 -19.95
C SER A 311 -2.28 -20.81 -21.42
N SER A 312 -1.41 -20.21 -22.24
CA SER A 312 -1.30 -20.53 -23.67
C SER A 312 0.17 -20.56 -24.10
N TYR A 313 0.67 -21.76 -24.37
CA TYR A 313 1.85 -21.97 -25.21
C TYR A 313 1.48 -21.70 -26.67
N THR A 314 1.21 -20.45 -27.02
CA THR A 314 1.26 -20.08 -28.44
C THR A 314 2.73 -19.98 -28.81
N ASN A 315 3.18 -20.81 -29.75
CA ASN A 315 4.55 -20.94 -30.28
C ASN A 315 5.13 -19.66 -30.95
N SER A 316 4.75 -18.47 -30.47
CA SER A 316 5.30 -17.20 -30.90
C SER A 316 6.55 -16.93 -30.05
N ALA A 317 7.69 -17.41 -30.50
CA ALA A 317 9.02 -17.17 -29.91
C ALA A 317 9.47 -15.69 -29.94
N SER A 318 8.57 -14.74 -30.19
CA SER A 318 8.84 -13.31 -30.25
C SER A 318 7.90 -12.57 -29.30
N GLY A 319 8.40 -12.21 -28.11
CA GLY A 319 7.72 -11.24 -27.23
C GLY A 319 7.20 -11.77 -25.88
N VAL A 320 7.81 -12.80 -25.29
CA VAL A 320 7.55 -13.13 -23.88
C VAL A 320 8.18 -12.02 -23.01
N SER A 321 7.37 -11.03 -22.63
CA SER A 321 7.74 -9.99 -21.69
C SER A 321 8.04 -10.66 -20.34
N ARG A 322 9.33 -10.87 -20.05
CA ARG A 322 9.78 -11.42 -18.77
C ARG A 322 9.61 -10.32 -17.72
N VAL A 323 8.83 -10.63 -16.68
CA VAL A 323 8.65 -9.73 -15.53
C VAL A 323 9.89 -9.71 -14.65
N SER A 324 10.62 -10.82 -14.61
CA SER A 324 11.83 -11.02 -13.81
C SER A 324 13.02 -11.40 -14.69
N ILE A 325 14.20 -10.88 -14.35
CA ILE A 325 15.46 -11.30 -14.97
C ILE A 325 16.02 -12.59 -14.33
N PHE A 326 15.49 -12.99 -13.16
CA PHE A 326 15.93 -14.16 -12.42
C PHE A 326 15.06 -15.40 -12.70
N PRO A 327 15.63 -16.53 -13.12
CA PRO A 327 14.85 -17.74 -13.40
C PRO A 327 14.38 -18.40 -12.10
N THR A 328 13.14 -18.89 -12.07
CA THR A 328 12.53 -19.48 -10.87
C THR A 328 13.02 -20.89 -10.53
N ILE A 329 13.60 -21.61 -11.49
CA ILE A 329 14.35 -22.87 -11.39
C ILE A 329 14.94 -23.12 -12.79
N PRO A 330 16.24 -23.47 -12.95
CA PRO A 330 16.77 -23.89 -14.24
C PRO A 330 16.09 -25.22 -14.65
N PRO A 331 15.51 -25.32 -15.86
CA PRO A 331 14.98 -26.59 -16.33
C PRO A 331 16.12 -27.62 -16.46
N PRO A 332 15.83 -28.92 -16.36
CA PRO A 332 16.80 -29.93 -16.76
C PRO A 332 17.22 -29.68 -18.22
N PRO A 333 18.45 -30.03 -18.62
CA PRO A 333 19.04 -29.66 -19.92
C PRO A 333 18.22 -30.15 -21.13
N SER A 334 17.32 -31.11 -20.93
CA SER A 334 16.44 -31.70 -21.95
C SER A 334 15.03 -31.11 -21.98
N ALA A 335 14.66 -30.24 -21.04
CA ALA A 335 13.31 -29.68 -20.94
C ALA A 335 13.19 -28.33 -21.63
N PRO A 336 12.01 -28.01 -22.20
CA PRO A 336 11.74 -26.69 -22.73
C PRO A 336 11.89 -25.63 -21.62
N PRO A 337 12.26 -24.37 -21.99
CA PRO A 337 12.39 -23.30 -21.02
C PRO A 337 11.06 -23.10 -20.26
N PRO A 338 11.10 -22.89 -18.93
CA PRO A 338 9.89 -22.70 -18.15
C PRO A 338 9.14 -21.46 -18.65
N PRO A 339 7.80 -21.49 -18.62
CA PRO A 339 7.01 -20.33 -19.03
C PRO A 339 7.33 -19.15 -18.10
N ALA A 340 7.48 -17.96 -18.67
CA ALA A 340 7.74 -16.76 -17.88
C ALA A 340 6.57 -16.51 -16.93
N LEU A 341 6.88 -16.48 -15.63
CA LEU A 341 5.89 -16.17 -14.61
C LEU A 341 5.53 -14.69 -14.66
N ARG A 342 4.28 -14.39 -14.30
CA ARG A 342 3.75 -13.04 -14.20
C ARG A 342 2.78 -12.92 -13.02
N PRO A 343 2.48 -11.71 -12.53
CA PRO A 343 1.45 -11.51 -11.52
C PRO A 343 0.07 -12.01 -12.02
N SER A 344 -0.72 -12.64 -11.16
CA SER A 344 -2.00 -13.28 -11.53
C SER A 344 -3.04 -12.28 -12.06
N LEU A 345 -3.09 -11.09 -11.48
CA LEU A 345 -4.03 -10.04 -11.90
C LEU A 345 -3.65 -9.31 -13.21
N GLY A 346 -2.51 -9.67 -13.81
CA GLY A 346 -2.09 -9.17 -15.11
C GLY A 346 -1.75 -7.67 -15.15
N THR A 347 -1.59 -7.15 -16.37
CA THR A 347 -1.08 -5.79 -16.62
C THR A 347 -2.01 -4.68 -16.18
N THR A 348 -3.33 -4.90 -16.18
CA THR A 348 -4.29 -3.87 -15.73
C THR A 348 -4.06 -3.51 -14.26
N PHE A 349 -3.76 -4.51 -13.42
CA PHE A 349 -3.51 -4.27 -12.00
C PHE A 349 -2.23 -3.45 -11.76
N THR A 350 -1.23 -3.61 -12.62
CA THR A 350 0.01 -2.81 -12.58
C THR A 350 -0.25 -1.30 -12.64
N TYR A 351 -1.31 -0.85 -13.32
CA TYR A 351 -1.65 0.58 -13.39
C TYR A 351 -2.45 1.08 -12.18
N LEU A 352 -3.00 0.17 -11.38
CA LEU A 352 -3.83 0.48 -10.22
C LEU A 352 -3.02 0.56 -8.91
N THR A 353 -1.75 0.16 -8.94
CA THR A 353 -0.83 0.31 -7.82
C THR A 353 0.12 1.49 -8.05
N ASP A 354 0.84 1.91 -7.02
CA ASP A 354 1.92 2.88 -7.11
C ASP A 354 3.27 2.20 -7.38
N MET A 355 3.46 0.99 -6.85
CA MET A 355 4.68 0.20 -6.99
C MET A 355 4.38 -1.28 -7.18
N THR A 356 5.26 -2.00 -7.88
CA THR A 356 5.22 -3.46 -8.02
C THR A 356 6.60 -4.04 -7.74
N LEU A 357 6.66 -4.92 -6.73
CA LEU A 357 7.83 -5.73 -6.40
C LEU A 357 7.61 -7.18 -6.85
N TRP A 358 8.63 -7.78 -7.44
CA TRP A 358 8.64 -9.18 -7.82
C TRP A 358 9.62 -9.98 -6.96
N PHE A 359 9.13 -11.05 -6.35
CA PHE A 359 9.90 -11.91 -5.46
C PHE A 359 10.22 -13.22 -6.13
N THR A 360 11.47 -13.67 -6.03
CA THR A 360 11.91 -14.96 -6.55
C THR A 360 12.74 -15.69 -5.50
N ARG A 361 12.46 -16.98 -5.28
CA ARG A 361 13.34 -17.84 -4.46
C ARG A 361 14.62 -18.11 -5.26
N ALA A 362 15.78 -17.93 -4.62
CA ALA A 362 17.06 -17.81 -5.30
C ALA A 362 18.12 -18.84 -4.86
N ASP A 363 17.71 -19.88 -4.13
CA ASP A 363 18.62 -20.92 -3.62
C ASP A 363 19.52 -21.51 -4.70
N HIS A 364 18.98 -21.74 -5.90
CA HIS A 364 19.67 -22.37 -7.04
C HIS A 364 20.65 -21.46 -7.78
N ILE A 365 20.61 -20.15 -7.57
CA ILE A 365 21.49 -19.23 -8.28
C ILE A 365 22.92 -19.30 -7.72
N TRP A 366 23.07 -19.69 -6.45
CA TRP A 366 24.35 -19.70 -5.73
C TRP A 366 24.79 -21.07 -5.20
N THR A 367 24.15 -22.16 -5.60
CA THR A 367 24.59 -23.54 -5.26
C THR A 367 25.99 -23.88 -5.79
N SER A 368 26.54 -23.09 -6.71
CA SER A 368 27.81 -23.35 -7.41
C SER A 368 29.06 -22.77 -6.73
N ILE A 369 28.93 -21.90 -5.70
CA ILE A 369 30.04 -21.03 -5.26
C ILE A 369 30.66 -21.43 -3.91
N GLY A 370 30.09 -22.38 -3.15
CA GLY A 370 30.66 -22.77 -1.85
C GLY A 370 30.48 -24.24 -1.52
N SER A 371 31.59 -24.97 -1.42
CA SER A 371 31.65 -26.16 -0.57
C SER A 371 31.61 -25.72 0.90
N SER A 372 31.13 -26.61 1.77
CA SER A 372 31.21 -26.59 3.25
C SER A 372 29.90 -26.30 4.02
N THR A 373 29.44 -27.35 4.72
CA THR A 373 29.02 -27.43 6.14
C THR A 373 28.07 -26.42 6.81
N THR A 374 27.74 -25.28 6.23
CA THR A 374 26.77 -24.33 6.82
C THR A 374 25.33 -24.73 6.48
N PRO A 375 24.36 -24.57 7.40
CA PRO A 375 22.95 -24.88 7.14
C PRO A 375 22.46 -24.12 5.90
N ILE A 376 21.68 -24.81 5.06
CA ILE A 376 21.13 -24.26 3.81
C ILE A 376 20.24 -23.05 4.16
N LYS A 377 20.78 -21.84 4.02
CA LYS A 377 20.02 -20.60 4.16
C LYS A 377 19.13 -20.44 2.93
N THR A 378 17.83 -20.21 3.13
CA THR A 378 16.93 -19.92 2.01
C THR A 378 17.18 -18.50 1.55
N ARG A 379 17.49 -18.30 0.27
CA ARG A 379 17.76 -16.99 -0.32
C ARG A 379 16.59 -16.53 -1.18
N PHE A 380 16.37 -15.22 -1.20
CA PHE A 380 15.32 -14.57 -1.96
C PHE A 380 15.88 -13.34 -2.67
N VAL A 381 15.37 -13.09 -3.86
CA VAL A 381 15.64 -11.89 -4.65
C VAL A 381 14.34 -11.10 -4.75
N ILE A 382 14.47 -9.78 -4.63
CA ILE A 382 13.39 -8.81 -4.80
C ILE A 382 13.77 -7.88 -5.94
N GLU A 383 12.91 -7.78 -6.94
CA GLU A 383 13.06 -6.86 -8.07
C GLU A 383 12.00 -5.75 -8.00
N LEU A 384 12.43 -4.50 -8.14
CA LEU A 384 11.54 -3.36 -8.32
C LEU A 384 11.11 -3.28 -9.78
N VAL A 385 10.03 -3.99 -10.13
CA VAL A 385 9.54 -4.06 -11.52
C VAL A 385 8.98 -2.72 -11.97
N ARG A 386 8.31 -2.00 -11.07
CA ARG A 386 7.72 -0.69 -11.37
C ARG A 386 7.68 0.20 -10.13
N SER A 387 8.04 1.46 -10.30
CA SER A 387 7.91 2.51 -9.29
C SER A 387 7.32 3.78 -9.90
N ARG A 388 6.44 4.47 -9.15
CA ARG A 388 6.04 5.86 -9.46
C ARG A 388 7.00 6.91 -8.87
N ARG A 389 7.90 6.50 -7.97
CA ARG A 389 8.83 7.42 -7.28
C ARG A 389 10.14 7.65 -8.02
N GLY A 390 10.52 6.74 -8.92
CA GLY A 390 11.84 6.78 -9.55
C GLY A 390 12.08 5.60 -10.46
N GLU A 391 13.35 5.23 -10.58
CA GLU A 391 13.80 4.19 -11.52
C GLU A 391 13.23 2.81 -11.15
N SER A 392 12.95 2.02 -12.19
CA SER A 392 12.54 0.62 -12.07
C SER A 392 13.65 -0.26 -12.63
N GLY A 393 13.71 -1.52 -12.21
CA GLY A 393 14.71 -2.50 -12.64
C GLY A 393 15.85 -2.74 -11.64
N GLY A 394 15.89 -2.00 -10.53
CA GLY A 394 16.76 -2.32 -9.40
C GLY A 394 16.31 -3.59 -8.67
N TRP A 395 17.23 -4.24 -7.99
CA TRP A 395 16.95 -5.46 -7.23
C TRP A 395 17.85 -5.55 -5.99
N THR A 396 17.42 -6.36 -5.03
CA THR A 396 18.16 -6.64 -3.80
C THR A 396 17.87 -8.07 -3.34
N MET A 397 18.57 -8.52 -2.30
CA MET A 397 18.52 -9.88 -1.79
C MET A 397 18.36 -9.91 -0.29
N PHE A 398 17.75 -10.99 0.18
CA PHE A 398 17.71 -11.30 1.60
C PHE A 398 17.69 -12.81 1.81
N GLN A 399 18.02 -13.21 3.03
CA GLN A 399 18.06 -14.60 3.43
C GLN A 399 17.19 -14.84 4.67
N SER A 400 16.62 -16.05 4.74
CA SER A 400 15.95 -16.54 5.93
C SER A 400 16.52 -17.91 6.30
N PRO A 401 17.35 -17.99 7.36
CA PRO A 401 17.99 -19.24 7.76
C PRO A 401 17.01 -20.26 8.37
N ASP A 402 15.93 -19.79 8.98
CA ASP A 402 14.99 -20.56 9.80
C ASP A 402 13.51 -20.38 9.37
N GLY A 403 13.25 -19.56 8.35
CA GLY A 403 11.90 -19.23 7.89
C GLY A 403 11.15 -18.24 8.81
N ILE A 404 11.83 -17.69 9.82
CA ILE A 404 11.30 -16.78 10.84
C ILE A 404 12.07 -15.46 10.81
N SER A 405 13.39 -15.55 10.87
CA SER A 405 14.32 -14.43 10.87
C SER A 405 14.60 -13.97 9.44
N LEU A 406 14.80 -12.66 9.31
CA LEU A 406 15.19 -12.02 8.05
C LEU A 406 16.54 -11.35 8.25
N LEU A 407 17.49 -11.68 7.38
CA LEU A 407 18.81 -11.05 7.36
C LEU A 407 19.07 -10.47 5.96
N PRO A 408 19.70 -9.28 5.86
CA PRO A 408 20.30 -8.85 4.60
C PRO A 408 21.36 -9.88 4.17
N GLU A 409 21.62 -9.98 2.87
CA GLU A 409 22.78 -10.70 2.37
C GLU A 409 24.00 -9.78 2.47
N GLU A 410 25.10 -10.29 3.04
CA GLU A 410 26.37 -9.56 3.20
C GLU A 410 27.20 -9.57 1.91
#